data_AF-A0A2V1CXC6-F1
#
_entry.id   AF-A0A2V1CXC6-F1
#
_cell.length_a   1.000
_cell.length_b   1.000
_cell.length_c   1.000
_cell.angle_alpha   90.00
_cell.angle_beta   90.00
_cell.angle_gamma   90.00
#
_symmetry.space_group_name_H-M   'P 1'
#
loop_
_entity.id
_entity.type
_entity.pdbx_description
1 polymer ?
#
loop_
_entity_poly.entity_id
_entity_poly.type
_entity_poly.pdbx_seq_one_letter_code
_entity_poly.pdbx_strand_id
1 'polypeptide(L)'
;QVVPDNFDVAKARSWLENCKKAHSDGCNESSSIVSGMKVIDCETLMIVDAQEGMNWVALSYVWGHAKPHPNYNSTQPGGPLIGLSRTVDDTIQVTRSLGYKYLWIDRYCIDQDDTASKRSQLERMDAIYRGAALTIIAAAGQDESHGLPSVGDTARKKQHILE
;
A
#
# COMPACT_ATOMS: atom_id res chain seq x y z
N GLN A 1 21.00 -20.46 6.41
CA GLN A 1 21.37 -19.05 6.08
C GLN A 1 20.53 -18.08 6.94
N VAL A 2 21.07 -16.92 7.36
CA VAL A 2 20.30 -15.91 8.14
C VAL A 2 19.69 -14.90 7.16
N VAL A 3 18.41 -14.60 7.32
CA VAL A 3 17.74 -13.57 6.51
C VAL A 3 18.30 -12.19 6.89
N PRO A 4 18.64 -11.32 5.91
CA PRO A 4 19.13 -9.97 6.20
C PRO A 4 18.19 -9.18 7.11
N ASP A 5 18.76 -8.33 7.95
CA ASP A 5 17.99 -7.52 8.92
C ASP A 5 17.20 -6.39 8.25
N ASN A 6 17.55 -6.00 7.02
CA ASN A 6 16.93 -4.91 6.26
C ASN A 6 16.15 -5.43 5.04
N PHE A 7 15.09 -4.72 4.67
CA PHE A 7 14.36 -4.97 3.44
C PHE A 7 15.26 -4.78 2.21
N ASP A 8 15.43 -5.83 1.42
CA ASP A 8 16.26 -5.83 0.22
C ASP A 8 15.49 -5.24 -0.97
N VAL A 9 15.54 -3.91 -1.08
CA VAL A 9 14.91 -3.15 -2.16
C VAL A 9 15.43 -3.58 -3.53
N ALA A 10 16.72 -3.88 -3.66
CA ALA A 10 17.34 -4.25 -4.93
C ALA A 10 16.80 -5.60 -5.43
N LYS A 11 16.67 -6.58 -4.53
CA LYS A 11 16.06 -7.87 -4.83
C LYS A 11 14.58 -7.75 -5.20
N ALA A 12 13.82 -6.96 -4.44
CA ALA A 12 12.41 -6.71 -4.75
C ALA A 12 12.24 -6.05 -6.13
N ARG A 13 13.06 -5.05 -6.46
CA ARG A 13 13.07 -4.42 -7.80
C ARG A 13 13.42 -5.42 -8.90
N SER A 14 14.44 -6.26 -8.69
CA SER A 14 14.83 -7.31 -9.64
C SER A 14 13.68 -8.27 -9.94
N TRP A 15 12.93 -8.69 -8.92
CA TRP A 15 11.74 -9.54 -9.12
C TRP A 15 10.63 -8.84 -9.91
N LEU A 16 10.38 -7.56 -9.65
CA LEU A 16 9.39 -6.78 -10.40
C LEU A 16 9.80 -6.59 -11.87
N GLU A 17 11.07 -6.31 -12.12
CA GLU A 17 11.61 -6.20 -13.49
C GLU A 17 11.51 -7.53 -14.23
N ASN A 18 11.84 -8.64 -13.57
CA ASN A 18 11.72 -9.97 -14.16
C ASN A 18 10.26 -10.31 -14.46
N CYS A 19 9.32 -9.95 -13.58
CA CYS A 19 7.89 -10.12 -13.82
C CYS A 19 7.47 -9.37 -15.10
N LYS A 20 7.82 -8.08 -15.22
CA LYS A 20 7.50 -7.27 -16.41
C LYS A 20 8.13 -7.82 -17.69
N LYS A 21 9.38 -8.30 -17.63
CA LYS A 21 10.08 -8.87 -18.80
C LYS A 21 9.53 -10.23 -19.21
N ALA A 22 9.24 -11.10 -18.24
CA ALA A 22 8.79 -12.46 -18.49
C ALA A 22 7.33 -12.52 -18.95
N HIS A 23 6.51 -11.55 -18.56
CA HIS A 23 5.08 -11.53 -18.83
C HIS A 23 4.64 -10.56 -19.94
N SER A 24 5.56 -10.08 -20.79
CA SER A 24 5.28 -9.26 -22.00
C SER A 24 4.05 -8.34 -21.84
N ASP A 25 3.00 -8.57 -22.61
CA ASP A 25 1.75 -7.80 -22.54
C ASP A 25 0.86 -8.24 -21.37
N GLY A 26 0.84 -9.54 -21.01
CA GLY A 26 0.03 -10.16 -19.95
C GLY A 26 0.20 -9.62 -18.53
N CYS A 27 1.26 -8.86 -18.26
CA CYS A 27 1.52 -8.29 -16.94
C CYS A 27 0.69 -7.02 -16.74
N ASN A 28 -0.39 -7.10 -15.97
CA ASN A 28 -1.21 -5.93 -15.64
C ASN A 28 -1.92 -5.32 -16.88
N GLU A 29 -2.40 -6.16 -17.82
CA GLU A 29 -3.02 -5.79 -19.10
C GLU A 29 -4.17 -4.77 -19.04
N SER A 30 -4.72 -4.51 -17.86
CA SER A 30 -5.88 -3.66 -17.70
C SER A 30 -5.87 -2.95 -16.35
N SER A 31 -4.90 -2.06 -16.12
CA SER A 31 -4.96 -1.11 -15.01
C SER A 31 -5.99 -0.01 -15.33
N SER A 32 -7.26 -0.39 -15.48
CA SER A 32 -8.36 0.55 -15.62
C SER A 32 -8.69 1.13 -14.26
N ILE A 33 -8.57 2.45 -14.13
CA ILE A 33 -8.92 3.19 -12.92
C ILE A 33 -10.40 2.93 -12.63
N VAL A 34 -10.69 2.53 -11.40
CA VAL A 34 -12.08 2.41 -10.93
C VAL A 34 -12.64 3.82 -10.73
N SER A 35 -13.84 4.09 -11.26
CA SER A 35 -14.48 5.40 -11.08
C SER A 35 -14.57 5.80 -9.60
N GLY A 36 -14.14 7.02 -9.28
CA GLY A 36 -14.11 7.56 -7.92
C GLY A 36 -12.99 6.98 -7.03
N MET A 37 -12.06 6.20 -7.58
CA MET A 37 -10.91 5.69 -6.84
C MET A 37 -9.98 6.83 -6.44
N LYS A 38 -9.50 6.78 -5.20
CA LYS A 38 -8.50 7.68 -4.66
C LYS A 38 -7.20 6.93 -4.39
N VAL A 39 -6.08 7.64 -4.35
CA VAL A 39 -4.77 7.11 -3.97
C VAL A 39 -4.04 8.13 -3.10
N ILE A 40 -3.07 7.67 -2.32
CA ILE A 40 -2.16 8.51 -1.55
C ILE A 40 -0.96 8.82 -2.44
N ASP A 41 -0.67 10.10 -2.64
CA ASP A 41 0.62 10.54 -3.16
C ASP A 41 1.66 10.42 -2.04
N CYS A 42 2.61 9.49 -2.17
CA CYS A 42 3.60 9.20 -1.15
C CYS A 42 4.66 10.29 -0.97
N GLU A 43 4.72 11.29 -1.86
CA GLU A 43 5.63 12.44 -1.73
C GLU A 43 5.00 13.56 -0.91
N THR A 44 3.72 13.85 -1.19
CA THR A 44 2.99 14.93 -0.52
C THR A 44 2.16 14.46 0.68
N LEU A 45 1.99 13.14 0.81
CA LEU A 45 1.08 12.49 1.75
C LEU A 45 -0.37 12.97 1.58
N MET A 46 -0.78 13.42 0.41
CA MET A 46 -2.15 13.84 0.14
C MET A 46 -2.95 12.73 -0.54
N ILE A 47 -4.25 12.67 -0.24
CA ILE A 47 -5.18 11.81 -0.97
C ILE A 47 -5.61 12.56 -2.23
N VAL A 48 -5.41 11.93 -3.38
CA VAL A 48 -5.77 12.49 -4.69
C VAL A 48 -6.67 11.53 -5.44
N ASP A 49 -7.46 12.04 -6.39
CA ASP A 49 -8.22 11.20 -7.30
C ASP A 49 -7.28 10.47 -8.25
N ALA A 50 -7.51 9.16 -8.42
CA ALA A 50 -6.71 8.35 -9.31
C ALA A 50 -7.04 8.70 -10.77
N GLN A 51 -6.01 8.85 -11.59
CA GLN A 51 -6.13 9.23 -13.02
C GLN A 51 -5.52 8.17 -13.92
N GLU A 52 -5.96 8.12 -15.18
CA GLU A 52 -5.39 7.19 -16.17
C GLU A 52 -3.86 7.35 -16.29
N GLY A 53 -3.16 6.23 -16.41
CA GLY A 53 -1.70 6.17 -16.45
C GLY A 53 -1.01 6.24 -15.08
N MET A 54 -1.74 6.46 -13.97
CA MET A 54 -1.18 6.33 -12.64
C MET A 54 -0.94 4.85 -12.29
N ASN A 55 0.29 4.52 -11.95
CA ASN A 55 0.65 3.22 -11.37
C ASN A 55 0.63 3.32 -9.85
N TRP A 56 -0.17 2.50 -9.19
CA TRP A 56 -0.24 2.44 -7.73
C TRP A 56 0.23 1.10 -7.18
N VAL A 57 0.72 1.14 -5.95
CA VAL A 57 0.89 -0.03 -5.08
C VAL A 57 -0.38 -0.18 -4.24
N ALA A 58 -0.80 -1.40 -3.93
CA ALA A 58 -1.87 -1.65 -2.97
C ALA A 58 -1.30 -2.20 -1.65
N LEU A 59 -1.90 -1.83 -0.52
CA LEU A 59 -1.62 -2.44 0.78
C LEU A 59 -2.75 -3.38 1.18
N SER A 60 -2.41 -4.62 1.51
CA SER A 60 -3.28 -5.56 2.21
C SER A 60 -2.75 -5.77 3.62
N TYR A 61 -3.55 -5.39 4.62
CA TYR A 61 -3.17 -5.42 6.03
C TYR A 61 -4.40 -5.55 6.91
N VAL A 62 -4.19 -5.87 8.19
CA VAL A 62 -5.23 -5.80 9.21
C VAL A 62 -5.10 -4.47 9.94
N TRP A 63 -6.11 -3.62 9.84
CA TRP A 63 -6.19 -2.34 10.58
C TRP A 63 -6.54 -2.48 12.08
N GLY A 64 -7.04 -3.64 12.51
CA GLY A 64 -7.41 -3.93 13.90
C GLY A 64 -8.67 -3.19 14.39
N HIS A 65 -8.83 -3.09 15.73
CA HIS A 65 -9.94 -2.37 16.37
C HIS A 65 -9.66 -0.87 16.58
N ALA A 66 -8.54 -0.37 16.05
CA ALA A 66 -8.19 1.03 16.15
C ALA A 66 -9.28 1.87 15.48
N LYS A 67 -9.95 2.73 16.25
CA LYS A 67 -10.83 3.75 15.65
C LYS A 67 -10.00 4.57 14.66
N PRO A 68 -10.55 5.00 13.51
CA PRO A 68 -9.90 5.97 12.64
C PRO A 68 -9.30 7.07 13.51
N HIS A 69 -7.98 7.24 13.44
CA HIS A 69 -7.33 8.29 14.19
C HIS A 69 -8.05 9.60 13.80
N PRO A 70 -8.55 10.40 14.76
CA PRO A 70 -9.37 11.58 14.46
C PRO A 70 -8.65 12.65 13.60
N ASN A 71 -7.34 12.47 13.37
CA ASN A 71 -6.49 13.32 12.55
C ASN A 71 -6.20 12.74 11.16
N TYR A 72 -6.97 11.77 10.67
CA TYR A 72 -6.79 11.24 9.31
C TYR A 72 -7.00 12.33 8.24
N ASN A 73 -7.95 13.22 8.50
CA ASN A 73 -7.99 14.49 7.81
C ASN A 73 -6.96 15.38 8.48
N SER A 74 -6.07 15.97 7.70
CA SER A 74 -5.41 17.20 8.13
C SER A 74 -6.47 18.11 8.75
N THR A 75 -6.08 19.04 9.62
CA THR A 75 -6.99 20.05 10.18
C THR A 75 -7.79 20.83 9.12
N GLN A 76 -7.50 20.62 7.82
CA GLN A 76 -8.24 21.01 6.62
C GLN A 76 -8.59 19.81 5.70
N PRO A 77 -9.78 19.76 5.09
CA PRO A 77 -10.06 18.84 3.98
C PRO A 77 -9.02 18.99 2.86
N GLY A 78 -8.40 17.89 2.42
CA GLY A 78 -7.42 17.89 1.33
C GLY A 78 -5.97 18.23 1.70
N GLY A 79 -5.65 18.36 2.99
CA GLY A 79 -4.25 18.47 3.41
C GLY A 79 -3.54 17.11 3.60
N PRO A 80 -2.25 17.11 3.95
CA PRO A 80 -1.46 15.90 4.09
C PRO A 80 -1.93 15.04 5.27
N LEU A 81 -1.78 13.73 5.12
CA LEU A 81 -2.03 12.76 6.17
C LEU A 81 -1.06 12.98 7.32
N ILE A 82 -1.59 12.99 8.54
CA ILE A 82 -0.81 13.11 9.78
C ILE A 82 -1.14 11.97 10.73
N GLY A 83 -0.18 11.57 11.57
CA GLY A 83 -0.39 10.50 12.55
C GLY A 83 -0.62 9.13 11.93
N LEU A 84 0.12 8.81 10.86
CA LEU A 84 0.06 7.50 10.20
C LEU A 84 0.46 6.38 11.18
N SER A 85 -0.20 5.24 11.06
CA SER A 85 0.20 4.04 11.79
C SER A 85 1.52 3.49 11.22
N ARG A 86 2.24 2.69 12.02
CA ARG A 86 3.57 2.20 11.66
C ARG A 86 3.56 1.37 10.38
N THR A 87 2.56 0.51 10.21
CA THR A 87 2.41 -0.29 8.99
C THR A 87 2.21 0.60 7.75
N VAL A 88 1.46 1.69 7.89
CA VAL A 88 1.22 2.63 6.78
C VAL A 88 2.50 3.39 6.46
N ASP A 89 3.18 3.93 7.46
CA ASP A 89 4.43 4.68 7.25
C ASP A 89 5.51 3.81 6.59
N ASP A 90 5.71 2.59 7.10
CA ASP A 90 6.63 1.61 6.51
C ASP A 90 6.23 1.26 5.07
N THR A 91 4.93 1.13 4.78
CA THR A 91 4.44 0.85 3.42
C THR A 91 4.73 2.01 2.47
N ILE A 92 4.58 3.27 2.92
CA ILE A 92 4.94 4.45 2.13
C ILE A 92 6.44 4.46 1.84
N GLN A 93 7.28 4.13 2.83
CA GLN A 93 8.73 4.01 2.64
C GLN A 93 9.07 2.93 1.60
N VAL A 94 8.46 1.74 1.70
CA VAL A 94 8.67 0.66 0.72
C VAL A 94 8.22 1.10 -0.67
N THR A 95 7.03 1.71 -0.79
CA THR A 95 6.46 2.18 -2.06
C THR A 95 7.43 3.13 -2.77
N ARG A 96 7.94 4.14 -2.06
CA ARG A 96 8.94 5.08 -2.57
C ARG A 96 10.25 4.39 -2.92
N SER A 97 10.72 3.47 -2.08
CA SER A 97 11.95 2.71 -2.31
C SER A 97 11.85 1.83 -3.56
N LEU A 98 10.66 1.37 -3.95
CA LEU A 98 10.45 0.58 -5.15
C LEU A 98 10.27 1.46 -6.41
N GLY A 99 10.26 2.78 -6.27
CA GLY A 99 10.12 3.73 -7.38
C GLY A 99 8.66 4.03 -7.76
N TYR A 100 7.70 3.70 -6.89
CA TYR A 100 6.30 4.06 -7.08
C TYR A 100 5.95 5.31 -6.28
N LYS A 101 5.01 6.09 -6.81
CA LYS A 101 4.55 7.34 -6.21
C LYS A 101 3.20 7.19 -5.51
N TYR A 102 2.33 6.34 -6.02
CA TYR A 102 0.95 6.23 -5.55
C TYR A 102 0.73 4.95 -4.76
N LEU A 103 -0.01 5.08 -3.66
CA LEU A 103 -0.35 3.97 -2.76
C LEU A 103 -1.85 3.96 -2.51
N TRP A 104 -2.49 2.82 -2.70
CA TRP A 104 -3.88 2.59 -2.34
C TRP A 104 -3.96 1.84 -1.02
N ILE A 105 -4.76 2.36 -0.08
CA ILE A 105 -5.06 1.73 1.21
C ILE A 105 -6.56 1.88 1.45
N ASP A 106 -7.25 0.77 1.67
CA ASP A 106 -8.71 0.72 1.85
C ASP A 106 -9.26 1.75 2.84
N ARG A 107 -8.65 1.85 4.03
CA ARG A 107 -9.03 2.74 5.12
C ARG A 107 -9.06 4.21 4.71
N TYR A 108 -8.21 4.56 3.74
CA TYR A 108 -7.82 5.91 3.42
C TYR A 108 -8.39 6.37 2.08
N CYS A 109 -8.40 5.48 1.11
CA CYS A 109 -8.86 5.74 -0.24
C CYS A 109 -10.36 5.48 -0.43
N ILE A 110 -10.99 4.76 0.50
CA ILE A 110 -12.43 4.55 0.55
C ILE A 110 -13.03 5.49 1.60
N ASP A 111 -14.04 6.26 1.21
CA ASP A 111 -14.85 7.03 2.15
C ASP A 111 -15.56 6.08 3.11
N GLN A 112 -15.19 6.12 4.40
CA GLN A 112 -15.70 5.19 5.40
C GLN A 112 -17.08 5.59 5.93
N ASP A 113 -17.46 6.86 5.76
CA ASP A 113 -18.69 7.45 6.29
C ASP A 113 -19.82 7.39 5.24
N ASP A 114 -19.49 7.49 3.94
CA ASP A 114 -20.45 7.25 2.86
C ASP A 114 -20.64 5.75 2.58
N THR A 115 -21.71 5.19 3.14
CA THR A 115 -22.05 3.78 2.99
C THR A 115 -22.28 3.36 1.52
N ALA A 116 -22.81 4.24 0.68
CA ALA A 116 -23.10 3.92 -0.72
C ALA A 116 -21.80 3.87 -1.55
N SER A 117 -20.95 4.89 -1.39
CA SER A 117 -19.63 4.94 -2.03
C SER A 117 -18.75 3.79 -1.56
N LYS A 118 -18.70 3.54 -0.24
CA LYS A 118 -17.99 2.42 0.36
C LYS A 118 -18.40 1.08 -0.26
N ARG A 119 -19.70 0.82 -0.36
CA ARG A 119 -20.20 -0.43 -0.95
C ARG A 119 -19.77 -0.58 -2.41
N SER A 120 -19.92 0.48 -3.21
CA SER A 120 -19.51 0.49 -4.61
C SER A 120 -18.02 0.19 -4.78
N GLN A 121 -17.16 0.75 -3.93
CA GLN A 121 -15.73 0.49 -3.99
C GLN A 121 -15.36 -0.92 -3.50
N LEU A 122 -16.04 -1.44 -2.47
CA LEU A 122 -15.85 -2.82 -2.01
C LEU A 122 -16.24 -3.84 -3.09
N GLU A 123 -17.31 -3.58 -3.83
CA GLU A 123 -17.74 -4.42 -4.96
C GLU A 123 -16.75 -4.41 -6.13
N ARG A 124 -15.82 -3.43 -6.17
CA ARG A 124 -14.79 -3.27 -7.21
C ARG A 124 -13.37 -3.43 -6.68
N MET A 125 -13.23 -3.91 -5.45
CA MET A 125 -11.94 -4.02 -4.79
C MET A 125 -11.02 -5.02 -5.52
N ASP A 126 -11.61 -6.05 -6.14
CA ASP A 126 -10.89 -7.00 -6.99
C ASP A 126 -10.21 -6.29 -8.18
N ALA A 127 -10.89 -5.33 -8.82
CA ALA A 127 -10.34 -4.53 -9.92
C ALA A 127 -9.21 -3.61 -9.43
N ILE A 128 -9.35 -3.02 -8.23
CA ILE A 128 -8.30 -2.17 -7.64
C ILE A 128 -7.03 -2.97 -7.34
N TYR A 129 -7.15 -4.15 -6.72
CA TYR A 129 -6.01 -5.01 -6.46
C TYR A 129 -5.42 -5.58 -7.75
N ARG A 130 -6.26 -5.93 -8.73
CA ARG A 130 -5.82 -6.45 -10.04
C ARG A 130 -5.04 -5.41 -10.83
N GLY A 131 -5.44 -4.14 -10.80
CA GLY A 131 -4.77 -3.06 -11.53
C GLY A 131 -3.50 -2.52 -10.86
N ALA A 132 -3.27 -2.88 -9.58
CA ALA A 132 -2.09 -2.44 -8.85
C ALA A 132 -0.81 -3.01 -9.46
N ALA A 133 0.24 -2.20 -9.51
CA ALA A 133 1.55 -2.63 -10.00
C ALA A 133 2.15 -3.75 -9.14
N LEU A 134 1.83 -3.74 -7.85
CA LEU A 134 2.08 -4.82 -6.89
C LEU A 134 1.19 -4.62 -5.65
N THR A 135 1.03 -5.68 -4.86
CA THR A 135 0.39 -5.62 -3.55
C THR A 135 1.40 -5.95 -2.45
N ILE A 136 1.54 -5.06 -1.47
CA ILE A 136 2.30 -5.30 -0.23
C ILE A 136 1.35 -5.96 0.76
N ILE A 137 1.74 -7.10 1.33
CA ILE A 137 0.95 -7.84 2.30
C ILE A 137 1.62 -7.75 3.68
N ALA A 138 1.01 -7.02 4.62
CA ALA A 138 1.50 -6.90 5.98
C ALA A 138 0.98 -8.07 6.84
N ALA A 139 1.62 -9.23 6.73
CA ALA A 139 1.19 -10.47 7.37
C ALA A 139 1.71 -10.70 8.81
N ALA A 140 2.64 -9.85 9.30
CA ALA A 140 3.32 -10.08 10.57
C ALA A 140 2.56 -9.57 11.81
N GLY A 141 1.73 -8.53 11.64
CA GLY A 141 0.99 -7.87 12.70
C GLY A 141 -0.45 -8.37 12.84
N GLN A 142 -1.03 -8.21 14.03
CA GLN A 142 -2.47 -8.37 14.25
C GLN A 142 -3.25 -7.07 13.98
N ASP A 143 -2.53 -5.95 13.86
CA ASP A 143 -3.05 -4.62 13.58
C ASP A 143 -1.98 -3.75 12.88
N GLU A 144 -2.36 -2.50 12.61
CA GLU A 144 -1.56 -1.52 11.89
C GLU A 144 -0.41 -0.89 12.68
N SER A 145 -0.34 -1.11 14.00
CA SER A 145 0.73 -0.58 14.85
C SER A 145 2.02 -1.38 14.76
N HIS A 146 1.95 -2.60 14.20
CA HIS A 146 3.06 -3.54 14.16
C HIS A 146 4.22 -3.07 13.27
N GLY A 147 3.91 -2.50 12.09
CA GLY A 147 4.92 -2.17 11.08
C GLY A 147 5.31 -3.35 10.18
N LEU A 148 6.05 -3.05 9.11
CA LEU A 148 6.62 -4.04 8.19
C LEU A 148 8.01 -4.47 8.70
N PRO A 149 8.25 -5.75 8.98
CA PRO A 149 9.56 -6.21 9.46
C PRO A 149 10.70 -5.81 8.52
N SER A 150 11.78 -5.29 9.10
CA SER A 150 12.99 -4.82 8.37
C SER A 150 12.80 -3.53 7.57
N VAL A 151 11.73 -2.78 7.82
CA VAL A 151 11.45 -1.46 7.22
C VAL A 151 11.44 -0.42 8.34
N GLY A 152 12.05 0.74 8.09
CA GLY A 152 12.14 1.81 9.07
C GLY A 152 12.71 1.32 10.41
N ASP A 153 11.96 1.55 11.49
CA ASP A 153 12.32 1.15 12.85
C ASP A 153 11.70 -0.19 13.28
N THR A 154 11.05 -0.91 12.37
CA THR A 154 10.35 -2.16 12.68
C THR A 154 11.31 -3.35 12.61
N ALA A 155 11.80 -3.79 13.78
CA ALA A 155 12.72 -4.92 13.87
C ALA A 155 12.08 -6.25 13.44
N ARG A 156 12.83 -7.04 12.66
CA ARG A 156 12.44 -8.40 12.30
C ARG A 156 12.77 -9.38 13.43
N LYS A 157 11.83 -10.28 13.76
CA LYS A 157 12.13 -11.46 14.57
C LYS A 157 13.04 -12.39 13.78
N LYS A 158 14.17 -12.82 14.36
CA LYS A 158 15.12 -13.73 13.70
C LYS A 158 14.39 -15.01 13.25
N GLN A 159 14.47 -15.30 11.95
CA GLN A 159 13.94 -16.53 11.37
C GLN A 159 15.11 -17.44 10.99
N HIS A 160 15.03 -18.70 11.40
CA HIS A 160 15.94 -19.74 10.94
C HIS A 160 15.42 -20.29 9.62
N ILE A 161 16.28 -20.32 8.60
CA ILE A 161 15.98 -21.05 7.36
C ILE A 161 16.17 -22.53 7.67
N LEU A 162 15.06 -23.28 7.68
CA LEU A 162 15.09 -24.75 7.67
C LEU A 162 15.50 -25.17 6.25
N GLU A 163 16.60 -25.89 6.13
CA GLU A 163 17.07 -26.52 4.89
C GLU A 163 16.23 -27.76 4.55
#